data_AF-I9IZZ1-F1
#
_entry.id   AF-I9IZZ1-F1
#
_cell.length_a   1.000
_cell.length_b   1.000
_cell.length_c   1.000
_cell.angle_alpha   90.00
_cell.angle_beta   90.00
_cell.angle_gamma   90.00
#
_symmetry.space_group_name_H-M   'P 1'
#
loop_
_entity.id
_entity.type
_entity.pdbx_description
1 polymer ?
#
loop_
_entity_poly.entity_id
_entity_poly.type
_entity_poly.pdbx_seq_one_letter_code
_entity_poly.pdbx_strand_id
1 'polypeptide(L)'
;MSTKYLVLLSFLFVSLAACNDTDNKIKEKGNLSVSVNNDIKVFNKETGEIVLSTLSVEDINGLSGAYLTFYLDDFPIFESIPVIPKSSSIIHNDLVLAIDGAKLYLLDGYPSLDVLGSNKSEAERLRKENFNKRNTSWNKFIDYLQEVGKIME
;
A
#
# COMPACT_ATOMS: atom_id res chain seq x y z
N MET A 1 -61.77 -14.44 -22.18
CA MET A 1 -60.84 -14.03 -21.10
C MET A 1 -59.77 -13.17 -21.73
N SER A 2 -59.99 -11.86 -21.77
CA SER A 2 -59.37 -10.85 -20.89
C SER A 2 -57.91 -10.53 -21.24
N THR A 3 -57.75 -9.70 -22.28
CA THR A 3 -57.05 -8.40 -22.32
C THR A 3 -56.02 -8.11 -21.19
N LYS A 4 -54.82 -7.58 -21.53
CA LYS A 4 -54.40 -6.18 -21.21
C LYS A 4 -52.86 -5.92 -21.14
N TYR A 5 -52.42 -4.99 -22.01
CA TYR A 5 -51.45 -3.89 -21.84
C TYR A 5 -49.92 -4.11 -21.77
N LEU A 6 -49.30 -3.52 -22.79
CA LEU A 6 -47.97 -2.92 -22.90
C LEU A 6 -47.69 -1.90 -21.79
N VAL A 7 -46.53 -1.97 -21.12
CA VAL A 7 -45.90 -0.80 -20.48
C VAL A 7 -44.37 -0.90 -20.62
N LEU A 8 -43.82 -0.09 -21.52
CA LEU A 8 -42.42 0.33 -21.52
C LEU A 8 -42.21 1.19 -20.25
N LEU A 9 -41.37 0.74 -19.32
CA LEU A 9 -41.07 1.50 -18.11
C LEU A 9 -39.69 2.18 -18.26
N SER A 10 -39.73 3.38 -18.82
CA SER A 10 -38.66 4.37 -18.72
C SER A 10 -38.52 4.81 -17.27
N PHE A 11 -37.38 4.53 -16.63
CA PHE A 11 -37.00 5.20 -15.40
C PHE A 11 -35.99 6.29 -15.69
N LEU A 12 -36.54 7.48 -15.95
CA LEU A 12 -35.87 8.75 -15.77
C LEU A 12 -35.92 9.05 -14.27
N PHE A 13 -34.81 8.89 -13.54
CA PHE A 13 -34.67 9.48 -12.20
C PHE A 13 -33.86 10.75 -12.32
N VAL A 14 -34.56 11.89 -12.24
CA VAL A 14 -33.96 13.21 -12.01
C VAL A 14 -34.06 13.52 -10.52
N SER A 15 -32.89 13.92 -10.00
CA SER A 15 -32.59 14.69 -8.77
C SER A 15 -32.95 14.12 -7.40
N LEU A 16 -31.93 14.01 -6.54
CA LEU A 16 -31.85 14.89 -5.38
C LEU A 16 -30.38 15.08 -4.97
N ALA A 17 -29.92 16.33 -5.02
CA ALA A 17 -28.71 16.72 -4.30
C ALA A 17 -29.02 16.61 -2.81
N ALA A 18 -28.48 15.59 -2.16
CA ALA A 18 -28.24 15.60 -0.73
C ALA A 18 -26.74 15.84 -0.55
N CYS A 19 -26.39 17.10 -0.33
CA CYS A 19 -25.15 17.47 0.31
C CYS A 19 -25.20 16.83 1.71
N ASN A 20 -24.40 15.79 1.93
CA ASN A 20 -24.11 15.30 3.27
C ASN A 20 -22.61 15.00 3.32
N ASP A 21 -21.88 16.04 3.70
CA ASP A 21 -20.57 15.93 4.32
C ASP A 21 -20.70 15.00 5.53
N THR A 22 -20.32 13.75 5.33
CA THR A 22 -19.66 12.97 6.37
C THR A 22 -18.72 12.03 5.65
N ASP A 23 -17.43 12.29 5.79
CA ASP A 23 -16.30 11.42 5.47
C ASP A 23 -16.37 10.11 6.24
N ASN A 24 -17.40 9.31 6.01
CA ASN A 24 -17.39 7.91 6.36
C ASN A 24 -16.92 7.14 5.13
N LYS A 25 -15.61 7.21 4.87
CA LYS A 25 -14.94 6.16 4.10
C LYS A 25 -15.09 4.87 4.90
N ILE A 26 -16.23 4.20 4.72
CA ILE A 26 -16.34 2.77 4.94
C ILE A 26 -15.34 2.17 3.94
N LYS A 27 -14.10 1.97 4.40
CA LYS A 27 -13.08 1.24 3.68
C LYS A 27 -13.61 -0.19 3.59
N GLU A 28 -14.21 -0.54 2.45
CA GLU A 28 -14.44 -1.94 2.13
C GLU A 28 -13.10 -2.65 2.31
N LYS A 29 -13.11 -3.72 3.11
CA LYS A 29 -11.95 -4.49 3.57
C LYS A 29 -11.10 -5.09 2.41
N GLY A 30 -11.50 -4.86 1.16
CA GLY A 30 -10.88 -5.35 -0.07
C GLY A 30 -9.89 -4.41 -0.75
N ASN A 31 -9.80 -3.11 -0.42
CA ASN A 31 -8.90 -2.17 -1.13
C ASN A 31 -8.25 -1.16 -0.16
N LEU A 32 -7.49 -1.62 0.83
CA LEU A 32 -6.60 -0.69 1.53
C LEU A 32 -5.49 -0.26 0.56
N SER A 33 -5.21 1.03 0.54
CA SER A 33 -4.16 1.64 -0.26
C SER A 33 -3.54 2.79 0.51
N VAL A 34 -2.36 3.22 0.06
CA VAL A 34 -1.64 4.37 0.61
C VAL A 34 -1.54 5.45 -0.44
N SER A 35 -2.16 6.59 -0.20
CA SER A 35 -1.89 7.82 -0.94
C SER A 35 -0.57 8.42 -0.43
N VAL A 36 0.47 8.40 -1.24
CA VAL A 36 1.78 8.98 -0.91
C VAL A 36 1.64 10.48 -0.60
N ASN A 37 0.74 11.16 -1.31
CA ASN A 37 0.45 12.58 -1.10
C ASN A 37 -0.07 12.86 0.33
N ASN A 38 -1.01 12.04 0.81
CA ASN A 38 -1.83 12.38 1.97
C ASN A 38 -1.58 11.50 3.21
N ASP A 39 -1.25 10.24 3.00
CA ASP A 39 -1.24 9.23 4.05
C ASP A 39 0.11 9.10 4.74
N ILE A 40 1.20 9.56 4.13
CA ILE A 40 2.54 9.49 4.72
C ILE A 40 2.79 10.74 5.54
N LYS A 41 3.08 10.57 6.83
CA LYS A 41 3.54 11.65 7.71
C LYS A 41 5.05 11.86 7.59
N VAL A 42 5.80 10.77 7.72
CA VAL A 42 7.25 10.80 7.63
C VAL A 42 7.79 9.44 7.21
N PHE A 43 8.91 9.45 6.51
CA PHE A 43 9.66 8.27 6.13
C PHE A 43 11.13 8.46 6.49
N ASN A 44 11.66 7.59 7.36
CA ASN A 44 13.09 7.56 7.64
C ASN A 44 13.78 6.71 6.58
N LYS A 45 14.63 7.36 5.77
CA LYS A 45 15.26 6.73 4.61
C LYS A 45 16.33 5.70 4.99
N GLU A 46 16.98 5.87 6.14
CA GLU A 46 18.04 4.97 6.62
C GLU A 46 17.49 3.65 7.15
N THR A 47 16.40 3.71 7.91
CA THR A 47 15.80 2.56 8.60
C THR A 47 14.63 1.93 7.83
N GLY A 48 14.03 2.69 6.90
CA GLY A 48 12.79 2.33 6.23
C GLY A 48 11.54 2.54 7.09
N GLU A 49 11.65 3.12 8.29
CA GLU A 49 10.48 3.39 9.14
C GLU A 49 9.53 4.36 8.42
N ILE A 50 8.26 3.98 8.33
CA ILE A 50 7.20 4.79 7.71
C ILE A 50 6.09 5.04 8.73
N VAL A 51 5.68 6.31 8.86
CA VAL A 51 4.57 6.68 9.72
C VAL A 51 3.40 7.11 8.85
N LEU A 52 2.28 6.40 8.99
CA LEU A 52 1.05 6.70 8.25
C LEU A 52 0.06 7.51 9.10
N SER A 53 -0.74 8.36 8.45
CA SER A 53 -1.77 9.20 9.09
C SER A 53 -3.13 8.52 9.12
N THR A 54 -3.45 7.69 8.13
CA THR A 54 -4.81 7.15 7.90
C THR A 54 -4.94 5.63 8.06
N LEU A 55 -3.82 4.92 8.17
CA LEU A 55 -3.78 3.47 8.40
C LEU A 55 -3.03 3.18 9.68
N SER A 56 -3.68 2.45 10.57
CA SER A 56 -3.05 1.88 11.75
C SER A 56 -2.36 0.55 11.43
N VAL A 57 -1.49 0.10 12.33
CA VAL A 57 -0.92 -1.25 12.26
C VAL A 57 -2.01 -2.32 12.28
N GLU A 58 -3.11 -2.11 13.00
CA GLU A 58 -4.24 -3.05 13.07
C GLU A 58 -4.96 -3.17 11.72
N ASP A 59 -5.17 -2.05 11.02
CA ASP A 59 -5.74 -2.04 9.67
C ASP A 59 -4.87 -2.87 8.71
N ILE A 60 -3.56 -2.69 8.78
CA ILE A 60 -2.59 -3.36 7.90
C ILE A 60 -2.46 -4.84 8.24
N ASN A 61 -2.47 -5.19 9.53
CA ASN A 61 -2.45 -6.59 9.97
C ASN A 61 -3.69 -7.36 9.46
N GLY A 62 -4.82 -6.68 9.32
CA GLY A 62 -6.05 -7.26 8.78
C GLY A 62 -5.99 -7.68 7.30
N LEU A 63 -4.92 -7.37 6.56
CA LEU A 63 -4.82 -7.57 5.10
C LEU A 63 -4.54 -9.00 4.63
N SER A 64 -4.30 -9.95 5.53
CA SER A 64 -4.08 -11.39 5.28
C SER A 64 -3.88 -11.80 3.80
N GLY A 65 -2.65 -11.66 3.30
CA GLY A 65 -2.24 -12.13 1.95
C GLY A 65 -2.50 -11.15 0.80
N ALA A 66 -3.04 -9.96 1.07
CA ALA A 66 -3.21 -8.91 0.06
C ALA A 66 -1.98 -7.99 -0.05
N TYR A 67 -1.76 -7.47 -1.25
CA TYR A 67 -0.82 -6.38 -1.49
C TYR A 67 -1.41 -5.05 -1.01
N LEU A 68 -0.56 -4.19 -0.47
CA LEU A 68 -0.88 -2.79 -0.21
C LEU A 68 -0.29 -1.95 -1.33
N THR A 69 -1.14 -1.31 -2.13
CA THR A 69 -0.71 -0.47 -3.26
C THR A 69 -0.49 0.96 -2.80
N PHE A 70 0.64 1.53 -3.23
CA PHE A 70 1.01 2.92 -3.02
C PHE A 70 0.71 3.73 -4.28
N TYR A 71 -0.01 4.84 -4.12
CA TYR A 71 -0.42 5.74 -5.18
C TYR A 71 0.21 7.11 -5.00
N LEU A 72 0.71 7.68 -6.09
CA LEU A 72 1.13 9.08 -6.16
C LEU A 72 0.31 9.74 -7.27
N ASP A 73 -0.41 10.81 -6.93
CA ASP A 73 -1.31 11.52 -7.85
C ASP A 73 -2.29 10.59 -8.57
N ASP A 74 -2.91 9.67 -7.81
CA ASP A 74 -3.83 8.62 -8.28
C ASP A 74 -3.22 7.55 -9.20
N PHE A 75 -1.91 7.60 -9.47
CA PHE A 75 -1.20 6.55 -10.22
C PHE A 75 -0.54 5.54 -9.27
N PRO A 76 -0.73 4.22 -9.48
CA PRO A 76 -0.03 3.21 -8.69
C PRO A 76 1.47 3.27 -9.01
N ILE A 77 2.30 3.47 -7.99
CA ILE A 77 3.76 3.53 -8.16
C ILE A 77 4.42 2.22 -7.75
N PHE A 78 3.98 1.57 -6.68
CA PHE A 78 4.43 0.23 -6.31
C PHE A 78 3.46 -0.46 -5.35
N GLU A 79 3.66 -1.76 -5.20
CA GLU A 79 2.98 -2.58 -4.20
C GLU A 79 3.97 -3.04 -3.13
N SER A 80 3.46 -3.26 -1.93
CA SER A 80 4.21 -3.84 -0.83
C SER A 80 3.38 -4.92 -0.15
N ILE A 81 4.06 -5.97 0.33
CA ILE A 81 3.42 -7.08 1.04
C ILE A 81 3.50 -6.81 2.54
N PRO A 82 2.37 -6.67 3.26
CA PRO A 82 2.38 -6.63 4.72
C PRO A 82 2.92 -7.95 5.29
N VAL A 83 3.91 -7.90 6.17
CA VAL A 83 4.50 -9.09 6.78
C VAL A 83 4.56 -9.01 8.30
N ILE A 84 4.13 -10.10 8.94
CA ILE A 84 4.24 -10.32 10.39
C ILE A 84 4.63 -11.78 10.65
N PRO A 85 5.59 -12.04 11.56
CA PRO A 85 6.59 -11.09 12.05
C PRO A 85 7.49 -10.60 10.89
N LYS A 86 8.27 -9.53 11.12
CA LYS A 86 9.23 -8.97 10.15
C LYS A 86 10.10 -10.04 9.45
N SER A 87 10.48 -11.12 10.13
CA SER A 87 11.23 -12.26 9.58
C SER A 87 10.54 -13.03 8.45
N SER A 88 9.21 -12.96 8.34
CA SER A 88 8.45 -13.61 7.27
C SER A 88 8.77 -13.02 5.88
N SER A 89 9.39 -11.83 5.82
CA SER A 89 9.85 -11.20 4.57
C SER A 89 10.77 -12.08 3.71
N ILE A 90 11.49 -13.03 4.33
CA ILE A 90 12.46 -13.88 3.64
C ILE A 90 11.86 -14.70 2.50
N ILE A 91 10.57 -15.03 2.58
CA ILE A 91 9.86 -15.82 1.55
C ILE A 91 9.59 -15.00 0.28
N HIS A 92 9.61 -13.66 0.39
CA HIS A 92 9.29 -12.77 -0.72
C HIS A 92 10.54 -12.29 -1.45
N ASN A 93 11.64 -12.02 -0.71
CA ASN A 93 12.84 -11.37 -1.27
C ASN A 93 12.49 -10.15 -2.14
N ASP A 94 11.56 -9.35 -1.63
CA ASP A 94 10.94 -8.22 -2.30
C ASP A 94 10.62 -7.11 -1.29
N LEU A 95 10.11 -5.97 -1.77
CA LEU A 95 9.68 -4.86 -0.93
C LEU A 95 8.49 -5.26 -0.05
N VAL A 96 8.71 -5.29 1.26
CA VAL A 96 7.68 -5.63 2.26
C VAL A 96 7.37 -4.45 3.16
N LEU A 97 6.15 -4.42 3.67
CA LEU A 97 5.72 -3.55 4.75
C LEU A 97 5.76 -4.37 6.04
N ALA A 98 6.91 -4.37 6.69
CA ALA A 98 7.13 -5.12 7.91
C ALA A 98 6.50 -4.42 9.11
N ILE A 99 5.76 -5.18 9.91
CA ILE A 99 5.23 -4.73 11.19
C ILE A 99 6.14 -5.23 12.30
N ASP A 100 6.57 -4.30 13.17
CA ASP A 100 7.34 -4.60 14.38
C ASP A 100 6.76 -3.78 15.55
N GLY A 101 6.01 -4.46 16.41
CA GLY A 101 5.21 -3.81 17.45
C GLY A 101 4.22 -2.82 16.86
N ALA A 102 4.32 -1.56 17.27
CA ALA A 102 3.47 -0.46 16.80
C ALA A 102 4.05 0.30 15.57
N LYS A 103 5.16 -0.19 15.01
CA LYS A 103 5.88 0.49 13.93
C LYS A 103 5.78 -0.26 12.61
N LEU A 104 5.90 0.50 11.52
CA LEU A 104 5.86 0.02 10.14
C LEU A 104 7.19 0.34 9.46
N TYR A 105 7.67 -0.60 8.64
CA TYR A 105 8.92 -0.46 7.90
C TYR A 105 8.75 -0.91 6.46
N LEU A 106 9.10 -0.07 5.49
CA LEU A 106 9.30 -0.49 4.10
C LEU A 106 10.73 -1.01 3.94
N LEU A 107 10.87 -2.31 3.69
CA LEU A 107 12.15 -2.99 3.63
C LEU A 107 12.30 -3.73 2.30
N ASP A 108 13.42 -3.52 1.62
CA ASP A 108 13.77 -4.23 0.38
C ASP A 108 14.38 -5.61 0.68
N GLY A 109 13.53 -6.46 1.27
CA GLY A 109 13.89 -7.78 1.78
C GLY A 109 14.47 -7.76 3.19
N TYR A 110 13.89 -8.59 4.05
CA TYR A 110 14.35 -8.87 5.41
C TYR A 110 14.37 -10.40 5.67
N PRO A 111 15.28 -10.94 6.48
CA PRO A 111 16.38 -10.27 7.16
C PRO A 111 17.47 -9.82 6.20
N SER A 112 18.46 -9.08 6.71
CA SER A 112 19.62 -8.63 5.94
C SER A 112 20.41 -9.81 5.36
N LEU A 113 21.11 -9.58 4.25
CA LEU A 113 21.77 -10.64 3.48
C LEU A 113 22.88 -11.37 4.27
N ASP A 114 23.48 -10.70 5.25
CA ASP A 114 24.56 -11.21 6.11
C ASP A 114 24.13 -12.40 6.98
N VAL A 115 22.85 -12.50 7.35
CA VAL A 115 22.34 -13.59 8.20
C VAL A 115 21.76 -14.77 7.41
N LEU A 116 21.77 -14.71 6.08
CA LEU A 116 21.09 -15.71 5.23
C LEU A 116 21.92 -16.98 4.96
N GLY A 117 23.18 -17.03 5.39
CA GLY A 117 24.05 -18.20 5.22
C GLY A 117 24.07 -18.69 3.76
N SER A 118 23.73 -19.95 3.54
CA SER A 118 23.71 -20.57 2.21
C SER A 118 22.71 -19.95 1.22
N ASN A 119 21.66 -19.28 1.72
CA ASN A 119 20.62 -18.68 0.87
C ASN A 119 20.99 -17.27 0.38
N LYS A 120 22.13 -16.72 0.83
CA LYS A 120 22.54 -15.34 0.55
C LYS A 120 22.58 -15.02 -0.94
N SER A 121 23.25 -15.84 -1.75
CA SER A 121 23.46 -15.56 -3.17
C SER A 121 22.15 -15.48 -3.96
N GLU A 122 21.21 -16.38 -3.68
CA GLU A 122 19.92 -16.39 -4.35
C GLU A 122 19.03 -15.23 -3.89
N ALA A 123 19.00 -14.96 -2.58
CA ALA A 123 18.28 -13.81 -2.04
C ALA A 123 18.82 -12.48 -2.58
N GLU A 124 20.15 -12.32 -2.69
CA GLU A 124 20.78 -11.14 -3.25
C GLU A 124 20.39 -10.94 -4.72
N ARG A 125 20.43 -12.02 -5.52
CA ARG A 125 19.99 -11.99 -6.92
C ARG A 125 18.53 -11.55 -7.04
N LEU A 126 17.62 -12.19 -6.30
CA LEU A 126 16.19 -11.91 -6.35
C LEU A 126 15.85 -10.49 -5.88
N ARG A 127 16.42 -10.04 -4.76
CA ARG A 127 16.20 -8.67 -4.24
C ARG A 127 16.68 -7.63 -5.23
N LYS A 128 17.87 -7.81 -5.82
CA LYS A 128 18.39 -6.90 -6.85
C LYS A 128 17.51 -6.85 -8.08
N GLU A 129 17.05 -8.01 -8.57
CA GLU A 129 16.13 -8.08 -9.71
C GLU A 129 14.81 -7.35 -9.42
N ASN A 130 14.23 -7.56 -8.23
CA ASN A 130 12.98 -6.94 -7.84
C ASN A 130 13.12 -5.44 -7.58
N PHE A 131 14.20 -5.01 -6.93
CA PHE A 131 14.54 -3.60 -6.78
C PHE A 131 14.64 -2.91 -8.14
N ASN A 132 15.37 -3.50 -9.09
CA ASN A 132 15.54 -2.92 -10.43
C ASN A 132 14.20 -2.73 -11.16
N LYS A 133 13.25 -3.66 -11.00
CA LYS A 133 11.90 -3.53 -11.57
C LYS A 133 11.13 -2.33 -10.99
N ARG A 134 11.33 -2.01 -9.71
CA ARG A 134 10.68 -0.88 -9.02
C ARG A 134 11.49 0.41 -8.97
N ASN A 135 12.77 0.40 -9.32
CA ASN A 135 13.70 1.51 -9.07
C ASN A 135 13.16 2.87 -9.53
N THR A 136 12.58 2.94 -10.73
CA THR A 136 11.97 4.16 -11.25
C THR A 136 10.85 4.68 -10.34
N SER A 137 9.94 3.80 -9.90
CA SER A 137 8.85 4.18 -9.00
C SER A 137 9.32 4.47 -7.58
N TRP A 138 10.33 3.76 -7.11
CA TRP A 138 10.94 4.00 -5.81
C TRP A 138 11.60 5.38 -5.76
N ASN A 139 12.33 5.76 -6.81
CA ASN A 139 12.92 7.10 -6.88
C ASN A 139 11.84 8.20 -6.90
N LYS A 140 10.75 8.02 -7.66
CA LYS A 140 9.59 8.95 -7.61
C LYS A 140 9.02 9.12 -6.21
N PHE A 141 8.91 8.03 -5.45
CA PHE A 141 8.45 8.06 -4.06
C PHE A 141 9.39 8.86 -3.17
N ILE A 142 10.70 8.58 -3.24
CA ILE A 142 11.71 9.29 -2.44
C ILE A 142 11.78 10.77 -2.82
N ASP A 143 11.83 11.08 -4.11
CA ASP A 143 11.92 12.45 -4.64
C ASP A 143 10.71 13.27 -4.19
N TYR A 144 9.49 12.71 -4.30
CA TYR A 144 8.28 13.38 -3.83
C TYR A 144 8.33 13.64 -2.32
N LEU A 145 8.65 12.63 -1.51
CA LEU A 145 8.71 12.81 -0.05
C LEU A 145 9.78 13.83 0.37
N GLN A 146 10.89 13.90 -0.37
CA GLN A 146 11.93 14.89 -0.17
C GLN A 146 11.42 16.30 -0.49
N GLU A 147 10.73 16.47 -1.62
CA GLU A 147 10.15 17.73 -2.06
C GLU A 147 9.15 18.29 -1.05
N VAL A 148 8.30 17.43 -0.46
CA VAL A 148 7.29 17.84 0.52
C VAL A 148 7.77 17.81 1.97
N GLY A 149 9.08 17.61 2.21
CA GLY A 149 9.67 17.68 3.55
C GLY A 149 9.26 16.54 4.50
N LYS A 150 9.00 15.35 3.96
CA LYS A 150 8.58 14.15 4.72
C LYS A 150 9.70 13.10 4.88
N ILE A 151 10.93 13.39 4.45
CA ILE A 151 12.09 12.53 4.69
C ILE A 151 12.74 12.87 6.03
N MET A 152 13.03 11.84 6.82
CA MET A 152 14.00 11.89 7.90
C MET A 152 15.30 11.23 7.47
N GLU A 153 16.41 11.88 7.83
CA GLU A 153 17.75 11.30 7.83
C GLU A 153 17.94 10.58 9.17
#